data_AF-A0A3M7GQ00-F1
#
_entry.id   AF-A0A3M7GQ00-F1
#
_cell.length_a   1.000
_cell.length_b   1.000
_cell.length_c   1.000
_cell.angle_alpha   90.00
_cell.angle_beta   90.00
_cell.angle_gamma   90.00
#
_symmetry.space_group_name_H-M   'P 1'
#
loop_
_entity.id
_entity.type
_entity.pdbx_description
1 polymer ?
#
loop_
_entity_poly.entity_id
_entity_poly.type
_entity_poly.pdbx_seq_one_letter_code
_entity_poly.pdbx_strand_id
1 'polypeptide(L)'
;MASRLVLVLSDLHIPDRAIFKKLLTPGKIAQILCLGNLTSPSAYAFLRQLAPDLQLVKGDFDIPLTSTTNPQQPPQQPSQSNPPAPPEASYPIPTALSKVVTHGSLRIGFTHGDSIIPPGDPDALLIAARQMDVDVLCWGGTHRFEAYEMEGKFFVNPGSATGAPCWGGDEDLSAPVSASRGVQGGGEQGGGEEGYEDEDEDPDRNTPSFVLMDVQGDVLVLYVYQLKKDKEGKESVGVEKVSFRKNAGGT
;
A
#
# COMPACT_ATOMS: atom_id res chain seq x y z
N MET A 1 -22.80 -12.52 -16.12
CA MET A 1 -21.95 -12.75 -14.94
C MET A 1 -21.93 -11.46 -14.14
N ALA A 2 -21.85 -11.50 -12.81
CA ALA A 2 -21.63 -10.28 -12.03
C ALA A 2 -20.18 -9.82 -12.20
N SER A 3 -19.95 -8.53 -12.48
CA SER A 3 -18.60 -7.95 -12.47
C SER A 3 -18.04 -7.99 -11.05
N ARG A 4 -16.89 -8.65 -10.87
CA ARG A 4 -16.26 -8.81 -9.55
C ARG A 4 -15.19 -7.75 -9.37
N LEU A 5 -15.61 -6.55 -8.96
CA LEU A 5 -14.67 -5.47 -8.63
C LEU A 5 -13.84 -5.87 -7.40
N VAL A 6 -12.52 -5.81 -7.56
CA VAL A 6 -11.52 -6.06 -6.52
C VAL A 6 -10.85 -4.73 -6.17
N LEU A 7 -10.88 -4.35 -4.90
CA LEU A 7 -10.19 -3.15 -4.41
C LEU A 7 -8.78 -3.52 -3.94
N VAL A 8 -7.78 -2.75 -4.36
CA VAL A 8 -6.37 -2.91 -3.98
C VAL A 8 -5.88 -1.61 -3.32
N LEU A 9 -5.30 -1.74 -2.12
CA LEU A 9 -4.86 -0.62 -1.28
C LEU A 9 -3.72 -1.03 -0.32
N SER A 10 -2.82 -0.09 -0.03
CA SER A 10 -1.75 -0.23 0.96
C SER A 10 -1.62 1.02 1.84
N ASP A 11 -0.86 0.89 2.93
CA ASP A 11 -0.31 2.03 3.69
C ASP A 11 -1.40 2.98 4.22
N LEU A 12 -2.35 2.38 4.96
CA LEU A 12 -3.54 3.01 5.54
C LEU A 12 -3.28 3.77 6.85
N HIS A 13 -2.01 3.95 7.22
CA HIS A 13 -1.43 4.49 8.46
C HIS A 13 -2.28 5.47 9.31
N ILE A 14 -3.10 6.33 8.69
CA ILE A 14 -4.02 7.24 9.38
C ILE A 14 -5.47 7.05 8.85
N PRO A 15 -6.35 6.29 9.55
CA PRO A 15 -7.71 6.00 9.07
C PRO A 15 -8.60 7.24 8.95
N ASP A 16 -8.28 8.33 9.63
CA ASP A 16 -9.03 9.59 9.58
C ASP A 16 -8.68 10.47 8.37
N ARG A 17 -7.50 10.26 7.76
CA ARG A 17 -7.11 10.90 6.48
C ARG A 17 -7.68 10.24 5.24
N ALA A 18 -8.38 9.09 5.36
CA ALA A 18 -8.97 8.39 4.23
C ALA A 18 -10.19 9.13 3.63
N ILE A 19 -9.91 10.18 2.85
CA ILE A 19 -10.87 11.03 2.12
C ILE A 19 -11.76 10.19 1.19
N PHE A 20 -11.25 9.04 0.73
CA PHE A 20 -11.93 8.07 -0.13
C PHE A 20 -13.10 7.32 0.53
N LYS A 21 -13.38 7.50 1.84
CA LYS A 21 -14.59 6.96 2.52
C LYS A 21 -15.90 7.24 1.76
N LYS A 22 -15.98 8.32 0.98
CA LYS A 22 -17.15 8.66 0.14
C LYS A 22 -17.25 7.89 -1.18
N LEU A 23 -16.12 7.45 -1.74
CA LEU A 23 -16.06 6.68 -2.99
C LEU A 23 -16.26 5.18 -2.75
N LEU A 24 -15.73 4.70 -1.61
CA LEU A 24 -15.81 3.32 -1.16
C LEU A 24 -17.20 3.00 -0.59
N THR A 25 -18.20 2.93 -1.46
CA THR A 25 -19.58 2.55 -1.09
C THR A 25 -19.71 1.02 -0.96
N PRO A 26 -20.19 0.49 0.18
CA PRO A 26 -20.45 -0.95 0.34
C PRO A 26 -21.35 -1.54 -0.75
N GLY A 27 -21.12 -2.82 -1.07
CA GLY A 27 -21.92 -3.57 -2.05
C GLY A 27 -21.51 -3.43 -3.53
N LYS A 28 -20.62 -2.50 -3.88
CA LYS A 28 -19.99 -2.47 -5.22
C LYS A 28 -18.73 -3.32 -5.32
N ILE A 29 -17.96 -3.36 -4.23
CA ILE A 29 -16.69 -4.09 -4.15
C ILE A 29 -16.98 -5.49 -3.64
N ALA A 30 -16.52 -6.50 -4.37
CA ALA A 30 -16.75 -7.89 -4.02
C ALA A 30 -15.63 -8.45 -3.13
N GLN A 31 -14.41 -7.96 -3.30
CA GLN A 31 -13.22 -8.41 -2.59
C GLN A 31 -12.21 -7.28 -2.41
N ILE A 32 -11.44 -7.33 -1.34
CA ILE A 32 -10.38 -6.37 -1.02
C ILE A 32 -9.06 -7.12 -0.86
N LEU A 33 -8.02 -6.67 -1.56
CA LEU A 33 -6.63 -7.08 -1.35
C LEU A 33 -5.91 -5.92 -0.66
N CYS A 34 -5.60 -6.08 0.62
CA CYS A 34 -4.85 -5.09 1.36
C CYS A 34 -3.40 -5.56 1.54
N LEU A 35 -2.48 -4.69 1.13
CA LEU A 35 -1.05 -5.01 1.02
C LEU A 35 -0.26 -4.77 2.31
N GLY A 36 -0.94 -4.53 3.44
CA GLY A 36 -0.32 -4.33 4.75
C GLY A 36 -0.38 -2.88 5.24
N ASN A 37 0.19 -2.65 6.41
CA ASN A 37 0.21 -1.37 7.13
C ASN A 37 -1.20 -0.86 7.48
N LEU A 38 -2.00 -1.75 8.07
CA LEU A 38 -3.24 -1.46 8.77
C LEU A 38 -2.95 -1.25 10.26
N THR A 39 -2.24 -0.19 10.59
CA THR A 39 -1.81 0.17 11.95
C THR A 39 -2.94 0.39 12.97
N SER A 40 -4.21 0.31 12.57
CA SER A 40 -5.38 0.63 13.42
C SER A 40 -6.52 -0.39 13.29
N PRO A 41 -7.10 -0.87 14.41
CA PRO A 41 -8.28 -1.76 14.40
C PRO A 41 -9.50 -1.14 13.73
N SER A 42 -9.63 0.19 13.74
CA SER A 42 -10.72 0.93 13.07
C SER A 42 -10.63 0.86 11.54
N ALA A 43 -9.43 0.91 10.95
CA ALA A 43 -9.22 0.70 9.52
C ALA A 43 -9.67 -0.72 9.11
N TYR A 44 -9.29 -1.74 9.88
CA TYR A 44 -9.71 -3.11 9.64
C TYR A 44 -11.24 -3.28 9.74
N ALA A 45 -11.87 -2.73 10.78
CA ALA A 45 -13.32 -2.77 10.93
C ALA A 45 -14.05 -2.10 9.75
N PHE A 46 -13.53 -0.98 9.25
CA PHE A 46 -14.04 -0.30 8.05
C PHE A 46 -13.92 -1.17 6.79
N LEU A 47 -12.74 -1.73 6.51
CA LEU A 47 -12.54 -2.62 5.34
C LEU A 47 -13.43 -3.87 5.43
N ARG A 48 -13.63 -4.42 6.64
CA ARG A 48 -14.49 -5.59 6.88
C ARG A 48 -15.97 -5.30 6.68
N GLN A 49 -16.41 -4.05 6.87
CA GLN A 49 -17.76 -3.60 6.53
C GLN A 49 -17.92 -3.32 5.03
N LEU A 50 -16.84 -2.93 4.35
CA LEU A 50 -16.85 -2.59 2.93
C LEU A 50 -17.02 -3.82 2.02
N ALA A 51 -16.32 -4.93 2.33
CA ALA A 51 -16.48 -6.21 1.64
C ALA A 51 -16.31 -7.42 2.58
N PRO A 52 -17.06 -8.52 2.38
CA PRO A 52 -16.96 -9.73 3.20
C PRO A 52 -15.71 -10.57 2.90
N ASP A 53 -15.14 -10.44 1.70
CA ASP A 53 -13.90 -11.11 1.27
C ASP A 53 -12.74 -10.11 1.38
N LEU A 54 -12.09 -10.09 2.55
CA LEU A 54 -10.96 -9.22 2.86
C LEU A 54 -9.70 -10.08 2.99
N GLN A 55 -8.77 -9.91 2.06
CA GLN A 55 -7.49 -10.59 2.07
C GLN A 55 -6.39 -9.62 2.48
N LEU A 56 -5.66 -9.99 3.53
CA LEU A 56 -4.57 -9.20 4.10
C LEU A 56 -3.24 -9.93 3.94
N VAL A 57 -2.17 -9.19 3.63
CA VAL A 57 -0.78 -9.57 3.91
C VAL A 57 -0.21 -8.67 4.99
N LYS A 58 0.93 -9.05 5.54
CA LYS A 58 1.65 -8.31 6.59
C LYS A 58 2.50 -7.20 5.97
N GLY A 59 2.38 -5.99 6.49
CA GLY A 59 3.34 -4.90 6.30
C GLY A 59 4.38 -4.81 7.41
N ASP A 60 5.40 -3.98 7.19
CA ASP A 60 6.49 -3.72 8.12
C ASP A 60 6.03 -3.00 9.40
N PHE A 61 5.08 -2.07 9.30
CA PHE A 61 4.48 -1.33 10.43
C PHE A 61 3.22 -2.00 11.02
N ASP A 62 2.83 -3.20 10.58
CA ASP A 62 1.75 -3.97 11.21
C ASP A 62 2.20 -4.53 12.58
N ILE A 63 2.03 -3.70 13.62
CA ILE A 63 2.36 -4.05 15.01
C ILE A 63 1.53 -5.26 15.45
N PRO A 64 2.15 -6.33 15.95
CA PRO A 64 1.43 -7.38 16.64
C PRO A 64 0.79 -6.78 17.90
N LEU A 65 -0.55 -6.62 17.90
CA LEU A 65 -1.29 -6.41 19.14
C LEU A 65 -1.08 -7.65 20.01
N THR A 66 -0.11 -7.56 20.92
CA THR A 66 0.20 -8.62 21.87
C THR A 66 -1.06 -8.91 22.65
N SER A 67 -1.68 -10.07 22.41
CA SER A 67 -2.65 -10.60 23.34
C SER A 67 -1.94 -10.71 24.68
N THR A 68 -2.37 -9.93 25.66
CA THR A 68 -1.90 -10.06 27.04
C THR A 68 -2.52 -11.32 27.64
N THR A 69 -2.08 -12.49 27.15
CA THR A 69 -2.21 -13.77 27.86
C THR A 69 -1.29 -13.69 29.07
N ASN A 70 -1.77 -12.99 30.09
CA ASN A 70 -1.06 -12.68 31.33
C ASN A 70 -0.51 -13.97 31.96
N PRO A 71 0.80 -14.27 31.85
CA PRO A 71 1.34 -15.56 32.26
C PRO A 71 1.76 -15.53 33.74
N GLN A 72 1.02 -14.78 34.58
CA GLN A 72 1.13 -14.78 36.04
C GLN A 72 -0.05 -14.04 36.69
N GLN A 73 -1.02 -14.81 37.20
CA GLN A 73 -1.84 -14.39 38.34
C GLN A 73 -1.92 -15.57 39.32
N PRO A 74 -1.29 -15.49 40.51
CA PRO A 74 -1.59 -16.44 41.58
C PRO A 74 -3.05 -16.25 42.03
N PRO A 75 -3.72 -17.31 42.55
CA PRO A 75 -5.15 -17.26 42.85
C PRO A 75 -5.45 -16.25 43.96
N GLN A 76 -6.15 -15.17 43.62
CA GLN A 76 -6.69 -14.21 44.57
C GLN A 76 -8.23 -14.24 44.57
N GLN A 77 -8.79 -13.95 45.74
CA GLN A 77 -10.17 -14.23 46.13
C GLN A 77 -11.22 -13.34 45.45
N PRO A 78 -12.50 -13.78 45.41
CA PRO A 78 -13.55 -13.06 44.68
C PRO A 78 -14.02 -11.83 45.46
N SER A 79 -13.77 -10.62 44.94
CA SER A 79 -14.57 -9.45 45.33
C SER A 79 -14.67 -8.37 44.25
N GLN A 80 -15.92 -7.94 44.04
CA GLN A 80 -16.39 -6.70 43.40
C GLN A 80 -16.32 -6.57 41.86
N SER A 81 -17.40 -5.97 41.36
CA SER A 81 -17.81 -5.94 39.95
C SER A 81 -17.43 -4.64 39.28
N ASN A 82 -16.43 -4.68 38.39
CA ASN A 82 -16.38 -3.73 37.27
C ASN A 82 -17.24 -4.29 36.12
N PRO A 83 -18.00 -3.45 35.39
CA PRO A 83 -18.59 -3.88 34.13
C PRO A 83 -17.47 -4.25 33.15
N PRO A 84 -17.63 -5.29 32.32
CA PRO A 84 -16.64 -5.60 31.31
C PRO A 84 -16.53 -4.41 30.35
N ALA A 85 -15.30 -3.96 30.10
CA ALA A 85 -15.03 -3.10 28.95
C ALA A 85 -15.57 -3.79 27.68
N PRO A 86 -16.05 -3.02 26.67
CA PRO A 86 -16.45 -3.63 25.41
C PRO A 86 -15.30 -4.49 24.88
N PRO A 87 -15.58 -5.68 24.30
CA PRO A 87 -14.53 -6.55 23.83
C PRO A 87 -13.70 -5.80 22.78
N GLU A 88 -12.45 -5.49 23.14
CA GLU A 88 -11.48 -4.93 22.20
C GLU A 88 -11.40 -5.90 21.02
N ALA A 89 -11.83 -5.45 19.85
CA ALA A 89 -12.02 -6.31 18.70
C ALA A 89 -10.66 -6.94 18.35
N SER A 90 -10.52 -8.24 18.59
CA SER A 90 -9.28 -8.97 18.38
C SER A 90 -8.91 -8.93 16.90
N TYR A 91 -8.00 -8.03 16.56
CA TYR A 91 -7.49 -7.87 15.21
C TYR A 91 -6.65 -9.10 14.86
N PRO A 92 -7.03 -9.88 13.82
CA PRO A 92 -6.20 -10.98 13.36
C PRO A 92 -4.99 -10.39 12.61
N ILE A 93 -3.87 -10.27 13.33
CA ILE A 93 -2.61 -9.77 12.78
C ILE A 93 -2.26 -10.57 11.53
N PRO A 94 -2.08 -9.93 10.36
CA PRO A 94 -1.65 -10.63 9.16
C PRO A 94 -0.27 -11.24 9.40
N THR A 95 -0.14 -12.56 9.22
CA THR A 95 1.13 -13.29 9.34
C THR A 95 1.72 -13.71 7.99
N ALA A 96 0.93 -13.66 6.92
CA ALA A 96 1.37 -14.00 5.57
C ALA A 96 2.05 -12.79 4.92
N LEU A 97 3.32 -12.95 4.52
CA LEU A 97 4.10 -11.93 3.80
C LEU A 97 3.62 -11.75 2.35
N SER A 98 3.11 -12.82 1.75
CA SER A 98 2.50 -12.81 0.42
C SER A 98 1.30 -13.75 0.34
N LYS A 99 0.41 -13.48 -0.61
CA LYS A 99 -0.75 -14.31 -0.95
C LYS A 99 -1.02 -14.28 -2.44
N VAL A 100 -1.70 -15.32 -2.94
CA VAL A 100 -2.17 -15.41 -4.32
C VAL A 100 -3.68 -15.65 -4.33
N VAL A 101 -4.40 -14.93 -5.18
CA VAL A 101 -5.82 -15.13 -5.47
C VAL A 101 -6.03 -15.34 -6.96
N THR A 102 -7.00 -16.19 -7.32
CA THR A 102 -7.28 -16.52 -8.72
C THR A 102 -8.62 -15.93 -9.15
N HIS A 103 -8.59 -15.10 -10.20
CA HIS A 103 -9.77 -14.48 -10.80
C HIS A 103 -9.87 -14.87 -12.27
N GLY A 104 -10.81 -15.76 -12.61
CA GLY A 104 -10.95 -16.28 -13.96
C GLY A 104 -9.69 -17.05 -14.39
N SER A 105 -8.98 -16.55 -15.41
CA SER A 105 -7.72 -17.16 -15.88
C SER A 105 -6.45 -16.47 -15.35
N LEU A 106 -6.62 -15.42 -14.55
CA LEU A 106 -5.53 -14.62 -13.97
C LEU A 106 -5.25 -15.03 -12.52
N ARG A 107 -3.98 -15.26 -12.21
CA ARG A 107 -3.46 -15.36 -10.83
C ARG A 107 -2.86 -14.02 -10.43
N ILE A 108 -3.37 -13.47 -9.34
CA ILE A 108 -2.96 -12.17 -8.79
C ILE A 108 -2.24 -12.45 -7.46
N GLY A 109 -0.93 -12.25 -7.45
CA GLY A 109 -0.11 -12.24 -6.25
C GLY A 109 -0.10 -10.87 -5.61
N PHE A 110 -0.01 -10.80 -4.29
CA PHE A 110 0.20 -9.54 -3.59
C PHE A 110 1.06 -9.73 -2.33
N THR A 111 1.86 -8.71 -2.03
CA THR A 111 2.81 -8.63 -0.90
C THR A 111 2.99 -7.17 -0.50
N HIS A 112 3.61 -6.88 0.65
CA HIS A 112 3.93 -5.51 1.03
C HIS A 112 5.13 -4.95 0.26
N GLY A 113 6.14 -5.78 -0.02
CA GLY A 113 7.35 -5.39 -0.74
C GLY A 113 8.60 -5.25 0.14
N ASP A 114 8.43 -5.21 1.46
CA ASP A 114 9.47 -5.28 2.51
C ASP A 114 10.53 -6.38 2.29
N SER A 115 10.11 -7.49 1.70
CA SER A 115 10.87 -8.71 1.46
C SER A 115 11.55 -8.75 0.07
N ILE A 116 11.37 -7.72 -0.76
CA ILE A 116 11.93 -7.62 -2.12
C ILE A 116 13.11 -6.65 -2.09
N ILE A 117 14.30 -7.18 -2.40
CA ILE A 117 15.57 -6.43 -2.34
C ILE A 117 16.25 -6.51 -3.72
N PRO A 118 16.58 -5.36 -4.37
CA PRO A 118 16.32 -3.99 -3.92
C PRO A 118 14.81 -3.63 -3.95
N PRO A 119 14.35 -2.71 -3.07
CA PRO A 119 12.96 -2.27 -3.07
C PRO A 119 12.64 -1.50 -4.37
N GLY A 120 11.52 -1.83 -5.00
CA GLY A 120 11.08 -1.21 -6.27
C GLY A 120 11.87 -1.64 -7.51
N ASP A 121 12.86 -2.53 -7.38
CA ASP A 121 13.62 -3.01 -8.54
C ASP A 121 12.75 -3.94 -9.43
N PRO A 122 12.64 -3.66 -10.74
CA PRO A 122 11.74 -4.41 -11.62
C PRO A 122 12.16 -5.88 -11.80
N ASP A 123 13.47 -6.18 -11.82
CA ASP A 123 13.97 -7.55 -11.97
C ASP A 123 13.72 -8.37 -10.69
N ALA A 124 13.90 -7.79 -9.51
CA ALA A 124 13.55 -8.40 -8.23
C ALA A 124 12.03 -8.67 -8.12
N LEU A 125 11.20 -7.72 -8.53
CA LEU A 125 9.74 -7.88 -8.62
C LEU A 125 9.35 -9.01 -9.60
N LEU A 126 10.02 -9.11 -10.75
CA LEU A 126 9.82 -10.17 -11.73
C LEU A 126 10.21 -11.56 -11.19
N ILE A 127 11.32 -11.65 -10.44
CA ILE A 127 11.72 -12.88 -9.76
C ILE A 127 10.65 -13.29 -8.74
N ALA A 128 10.14 -12.37 -7.93
CA ALA A 128 9.07 -12.65 -6.98
C ALA A 128 7.76 -13.11 -7.68
N ALA A 129 7.38 -12.45 -8.79
CA ALA A 129 6.20 -12.81 -9.58
C ALA A 129 6.34 -14.19 -10.25
N ARG A 130 7.55 -14.58 -10.66
CA ARG A 130 7.87 -15.93 -11.16
C ARG A 130 7.83 -16.96 -10.03
N GLN A 131 8.39 -16.67 -8.85
CA GLN A 131 8.39 -17.57 -7.69
C GLN A 131 6.98 -17.88 -7.16
N MET A 132 6.10 -16.88 -7.12
CA MET A 132 4.69 -17.07 -6.74
C MET A 132 3.82 -17.65 -7.87
N ASP A 133 4.39 -17.79 -9.07
CA ASP A 133 3.72 -18.24 -10.29
C ASP A 133 2.43 -17.45 -10.57
N VAL A 134 2.56 -16.12 -10.68
CA VAL A 134 1.44 -15.18 -10.88
C VAL A 134 1.51 -14.45 -12.21
N ASP A 135 0.35 -14.08 -12.75
CA ASP A 135 0.22 -13.27 -13.96
C ASP A 135 0.26 -11.77 -13.64
N VAL A 136 -0.21 -11.41 -12.45
CA VAL A 136 -0.26 -10.04 -11.92
C VAL A 136 0.39 -10.04 -10.54
N LEU A 137 1.31 -9.10 -10.28
CA LEU A 137 1.88 -8.87 -8.96
C LEU A 137 1.49 -7.47 -8.45
N CYS A 138 0.92 -7.42 -7.25
CA CYS A 138 0.73 -6.19 -6.48
C CYS A 138 1.77 -6.06 -5.36
N TRP A 139 2.46 -4.92 -5.24
CA TRP A 139 3.33 -4.59 -4.09
C TRP A 139 3.03 -3.18 -3.56
N GLY A 140 3.54 -2.84 -2.38
CA GLY A 140 3.35 -1.53 -1.73
C GLY A 140 4.67 -0.96 -1.21
N GLY A 141 4.63 -0.25 -0.08
CA GLY A 141 5.82 0.21 0.65
C GLY A 141 6.52 1.44 0.04
N THR A 142 6.54 1.61 -1.28
CA THR A 142 7.09 2.83 -1.92
C THR A 142 6.19 4.06 -1.76
N HIS A 143 4.93 3.86 -1.36
CA HIS A 143 3.85 4.85 -1.26
C HIS A 143 3.49 5.59 -2.57
N ARG A 144 4.16 5.28 -3.70
CA ARG A 144 3.91 5.85 -5.04
C ARG A 144 3.08 4.89 -5.89
N PHE A 145 2.14 5.42 -6.68
CA PHE A 145 1.37 4.61 -7.64
C PHE A 145 2.24 4.26 -8.86
N GLU A 146 2.29 2.98 -9.21
CA GLU A 146 3.03 2.48 -10.37
C GLU A 146 2.21 1.37 -11.06
N ALA A 147 2.16 1.36 -12.40
CA ALA A 147 1.56 0.26 -13.14
C ALA A 147 2.26 0.04 -14.48
N TYR A 148 2.80 -1.16 -14.71
CA TYR A 148 3.53 -1.49 -15.93
C TYR A 148 3.42 -2.98 -16.30
N GLU A 149 3.74 -3.31 -17.55
CA GLU A 149 3.86 -4.69 -18.03
C GLU A 149 5.33 -5.03 -18.26
N MET A 150 5.78 -6.20 -17.81
CA MET A 150 7.12 -6.70 -18.09
C MET A 150 7.10 -8.22 -18.27
N GLU A 151 7.71 -8.71 -19.36
CA GLU A 151 7.68 -10.13 -19.78
C GLU A 151 6.27 -10.79 -19.81
N GLY A 152 5.23 -10.03 -20.17
CA GLY A 152 3.85 -10.55 -20.18
C GLY A 152 3.25 -10.78 -18.80
N LYS A 153 3.90 -10.30 -17.72
CA LYS A 153 3.33 -10.16 -16.39
C LYS A 153 2.99 -8.69 -16.13
N PHE A 154 1.95 -8.46 -15.33
CA PHE A 154 1.51 -7.12 -14.99
C PHE A 154 1.86 -6.76 -13.54
N PHE A 155 2.36 -5.54 -13.36
CA PHE A 155 2.92 -5.04 -12.12
C PHE A 155 2.11 -3.84 -11.66
N VAL A 156 1.63 -3.85 -10.41
CA VAL A 156 0.75 -2.82 -9.84
C VAL A 156 1.20 -2.44 -8.43
N ASN A 157 1.44 -1.16 -8.19
CA ASN A 157 1.55 -0.58 -6.87
C ASN A 157 0.37 0.39 -6.66
N PRO A 158 -0.51 0.17 -5.67
CA PRO A 158 -1.66 1.03 -5.46
C PRO A 158 -1.29 2.41 -4.88
N GLY A 159 -0.05 2.60 -4.42
CA GLY A 159 0.38 3.76 -3.63
C GLY A 159 -0.30 3.83 -2.26
N SER A 160 0.02 4.88 -1.48
CA SER A 160 -0.60 5.06 -0.15
C SER A 160 -2.04 5.57 -0.26
N ALA A 161 -3.00 4.81 0.26
CA ALA A 161 -4.41 5.23 0.30
C ALA A 161 -4.70 6.42 1.24
N THR A 162 -3.71 6.85 2.03
CA THR A 162 -3.80 7.99 2.95
C THR A 162 -2.84 9.14 2.62
N GLY A 163 -1.99 8.98 1.60
CA GLY A 163 -0.88 9.91 1.33
C GLY A 163 0.06 10.04 2.53
N ALA A 164 0.32 8.94 3.24
CA ALA A 164 1.32 8.92 4.29
C ALA A 164 2.72 9.11 3.66
N PRO A 165 3.63 9.93 4.23
CA PRO A 165 5.01 9.95 3.79
C PRO A 165 5.65 8.57 4.02
N CYS A 166 6.52 8.14 3.11
CA CYS A 166 7.40 7.01 3.39
C CYS A 166 8.40 7.46 4.44
N TRP A 167 8.51 6.75 5.58
CA TRP A 167 9.41 7.18 6.66
C TRP A 167 10.86 6.71 6.46
N GLY A 168 11.13 6.00 5.37
CA GLY A 168 12.48 5.80 4.84
C GLY A 168 12.88 7.05 4.03
N GLY A 169 14.02 7.64 4.39
CA GLY A 169 14.60 8.74 3.64
C GLY A 169 15.11 8.24 2.29
N ASP A 170 14.43 8.64 1.21
CA ASP A 170 15.02 8.70 -0.13
C ASP A 170 16.10 9.80 -0.10
N GLU A 171 17.30 9.49 0.41
CA GLU A 171 18.51 10.25 0.08
C GLU A 171 18.75 10.05 -1.43
N ASP A 172 18.63 11.12 -2.19
CA ASP A 172 18.63 11.07 -3.66
C ASP A 172 19.98 10.57 -4.22
N LEU A 173 19.98 9.30 -4.59
CA LEU A 173 21.07 8.63 -5.32
C LEU A 173 20.69 8.36 -6.79
N SER A 174 19.66 9.03 -7.32
CA SER A 174 19.14 8.81 -8.68
C SER A 174 19.32 9.99 -9.65
N ALA A 175 19.69 11.18 -9.16
CA ALA A 175 20.09 12.30 -10.01
C ALA A 175 21.27 11.93 -10.95
N PRO A 176 21.14 12.11 -12.28
CA PRO A 176 22.19 11.73 -13.23
C PRO A 176 23.41 12.65 -13.14
N VAL A 177 24.56 12.07 -12.79
CA VAL A 177 25.85 12.78 -12.59
C VAL A 177 26.33 13.47 -13.87
N SER A 178 25.91 14.72 -14.06
CA SER A 178 26.31 15.56 -15.19
C SER A 178 27.60 16.33 -14.88
N ALA A 179 28.73 15.69 -15.18
CA ALA A 179 29.98 16.29 -15.65
C ALA A 179 30.54 17.56 -14.95
N SER A 180 31.44 17.32 -14.00
CA SER A 180 32.76 17.99 -13.88
C SER A 180 32.86 19.53 -13.77
N ARG A 181 33.36 20.02 -12.62
CA ARG A 181 34.42 21.06 -12.58
C ARG A 181 35.09 21.27 -11.21
N GLY A 182 36.43 21.23 -11.20
CA GLY A 182 37.27 22.24 -10.52
C GLY A 182 37.46 22.16 -8.99
N VAL A 183 38.65 21.72 -8.59
CA VAL A 183 39.23 21.82 -7.22
C VAL A 183 39.44 23.27 -6.76
N GLN A 184 38.93 23.64 -5.56
CA GLN A 184 39.58 24.41 -4.46
C GLN A 184 38.58 24.69 -3.30
N GLY A 185 38.95 25.04 -2.06
CA GLY A 185 40.31 25.24 -1.53
C GLY A 185 40.47 25.30 0.01
N GLY A 186 39.59 25.96 0.77
CA GLY A 186 39.67 26.09 2.25
C GLY A 186 39.15 27.42 2.82
N GLY A 187 38.69 27.42 4.09
CA GLY A 187 38.28 28.63 4.85
C GLY A 187 37.21 28.35 5.92
N GLU A 188 37.47 28.73 7.17
CA GLU A 188 36.53 28.60 8.31
C GLU A 188 35.64 29.84 8.52
N GLN A 189 34.63 29.65 9.39
CA GLN A 189 33.84 30.65 10.14
C GLN A 189 32.58 31.25 9.47
N GLY A 190 31.53 31.36 10.29
CA GLY A 190 30.32 32.14 10.01
C GLY A 190 29.05 31.41 10.42
N GLY A 191 28.55 31.66 11.63
CA GLY A 191 27.22 31.18 12.01
C GLY A 191 26.14 32.05 11.35
N GLY A 192 25.24 31.42 10.61
CA GLY A 192 24.00 32.00 10.11
C GLY A 192 22.87 30.99 10.28
N GLU A 193 21.74 31.42 10.84
CA GLU A 193 20.49 30.67 10.79
C GLU A 193 19.91 30.83 9.39
N GLU A 194 20.47 30.11 8.42
CA GLU A 194 19.91 30.02 7.08
C GLU A 194 18.74 29.04 7.13
N GLY A 195 17.53 29.59 7.09
CA GLY A 195 16.32 28.80 6.92
C GLY A 195 16.40 28.09 5.58
N TYR A 196 16.20 26.77 5.59
CA TYR A 196 16.03 26.00 4.37
C TYR A 196 14.82 26.57 3.62
N GLU A 197 15.08 27.21 2.49
CA GLU A 197 14.03 27.53 1.53
C GLU A 197 13.59 26.19 0.95
N ASP A 198 12.33 25.81 1.18
CA ASP A 198 11.71 24.57 0.67
C ASP A 198 11.52 24.66 -0.86
N GLU A 199 12.63 24.72 -1.60
CA GLU A 199 12.64 24.50 -3.05
C GLU A 199 12.47 22.99 -3.30
N ASP A 200 11.48 22.65 -4.12
CA ASP A 200 11.15 21.30 -4.59
C ASP A 200 10.59 20.28 -3.57
N GLU A 201 9.57 20.66 -2.78
CA GLU A 201 8.51 19.69 -2.46
C GLU A 201 7.82 19.26 -3.78
N ASP A 202 8.25 18.13 -4.35
CA ASP A 202 7.57 17.48 -5.48
C ASP A 202 6.08 17.29 -5.11
N PRO A 203 5.15 18.01 -5.77
CA PRO A 203 3.75 18.05 -5.36
C PRO A 203 3.04 16.71 -5.52
N ASP A 204 3.62 15.76 -6.27
CA ASP A 204 3.09 14.42 -6.47
C ASP A 204 3.67 13.37 -5.48
N ARG A 205 4.71 13.71 -4.70
CA ARG A 205 5.50 12.77 -3.86
C ARG A 205 4.67 11.86 -2.95
N ASN A 206 3.55 12.35 -2.42
CA ASN A 206 2.63 11.58 -1.58
C ASN A 206 1.15 11.78 -1.94
N THR A 207 0.84 11.80 -3.24
CA THR A 207 -0.55 11.81 -3.74
C THR A 207 -1.34 10.58 -3.25
N PRO A 208 -2.42 10.75 -2.45
CA PRO A 208 -3.23 9.64 -1.98
C PRO A 208 -3.83 8.85 -3.15
N SER A 209 -3.66 7.53 -3.16
CA SER A 209 -4.05 6.69 -4.30
C SER A 209 -4.60 5.32 -3.90
N PHE A 210 -5.49 4.76 -4.74
CA PHE A 210 -5.93 3.38 -4.64
C PHE A 210 -6.37 2.85 -6.01
N VAL A 211 -6.48 1.53 -6.14
CA VAL A 211 -6.81 0.86 -7.41
C VAL A 211 -8.08 0.02 -7.27
N LEU A 212 -8.98 0.14 -8.25
CA LEU A 212 -10.03 -0.87 -8.50
C LEU A 212 -9.66 -1.71 -9.71
N MET A 213 -9.72 -3.02 -9.56
CA MET A 213 -9.53 -4.00 -10.62
C MET A 213 -10.86 -4.62 -11.03
N ASP A 214 -11.15 -4.65 -12.33
CA ASP A 214 -12.22 -5.43 -12.93
C ASP A 214 -11.61 -6.54 -13.77
N VAL A 215 -11.82 -7.79 -13.36
CA VAL A 215 -11.25 -8.98 -14.03
C VAL A 215 -12.33 -9.67 -14.84
N GLN A 216 -12.11 -9.77 -16.15
CA GLN A 216 -13.02 -10.39 -17.11
C GLN A 216 -12.26 -11.40 -17.98
N GLY A 217 -12.23 -12.66 -17.53
CA GLY A 217 -11.62 -13.76 -18.29
C GLY A 217 -10.09 -13.72 -18.30
N ASP A 218 -9.53 -13.25 -19.41
CA ASP A 218 -8.10 -13.02 -19.68
C ASP A 218 -7.72 -11.52 -19.65
N VAL A 219 -8.70 -10.63 -19.50
CA VAL A 219 -8.53 -9.17 -19.46
C VAL A 219 -8.67 -8.66 -18.02
N LEU A 220 -7.77 -7.77 -17.64
CA LEU A 220 -7.79 -7.01 -16.39
C LEU A 220 -7.86 -5.52 -16.73
N VAL A 221 -8.83 -4.81 -16.15
CA VAL A 221 -8.94 -3.35 -16.24
C VAL A 221 -8.69 -2.75 -14.88
N LEU A 222 -7.72 -1.84 -14.78
CA LEU A 222 -7.47 -1.02 -13.61
C LEU A 222 -8.15 0.34 -13.77
N TYR A 223 -8.76 0.78 -12.68
CA TYR A 223 -9.17 2.16 -12.46
C TYR A 223 -8.36 2.69 -11.29
N VAL A 224 -7.45 3.62 -11.58
CA VAL A 224 -6.55 4.24 -10.61
C VAL A 224 -7.20 5.52 -10.14
N TYR A 225 -7.40 5.65 -8.84
CA TYR A 225 -7.96 6.86 -8.22
C TYR A 225 -6.84 7.58 -7.52
N GLN A 226 -6.61 8.85 -7.87
CA GLN A 226 -5.59 9.70 -7.27
C GLN A 226 -6.24 11.01 -6.78
N LEU A 227 -5.90 11.45 -5.57
CA LEU A 227 -6.39 12.70 -5.02
C LEU A 227 -5.41 13.85 -5.34
N LYS A 228 -5.67 14.56 -6.45
CA LYS A 228 -4.86 15.69 -6.88
C LYS A 228 -5.25 16.95 -6.11
N LYS A 229 -4.27 17.76 -5.73
CA LYS A 229 -4.48 19.08 -5.12
C LYS A 229 -4.20 20.15 -6.16
N ASP A 230 -5.18 21.00 -6.43
CA ASP A 230 -4.98 22.19 -7.25
C ASP A 230 -4.13 23.22 -6.50
N LYS A 231 -3.53 24.18 -7.22
CA LYS A 231 -2.72 25.28 -6.63
C LYS A 231 -3.48 26.14 -5.60
N GLU A 232 -4.80 26.03 -5.56
CA GLU A 232 -5.70 26.70 -4.60
C GLU A 232 -5.98 25.83 -3.35
N GLY A 233 -5.29 24.70 -3.18
CA GLY A 233 -5.49 23.75 -2.07
C GLY A 233 -6.77 22.91 -2.19
N LYS A 234 -7.47 23.00 -3.33
CA LYS A 234 -8.71 22.26 -3.60
C LYS A 234 -8.40 20.82 -4.00
N GLU A 235 -9.03 19.88 -3.32
CA GLU A 235 -8.88 18.44 -3.61
C GLU A 235 -9.83 18.00 -4.73
N SER A 236 -9.28 17.35 -5.76
CA SER A 236 -10.04 16.73 -6.85
C SER A 236 -9.61 15.28 -7.06
N VAL A 237 -10.53 14.42 -7.50
CA VAL A 237 -10.25 13.00 -7.74
C VAL A 237 -10.00 12.79 -9.23
N GLY A 238 -8.74 12.56 -9.59
CA GLY A 238 -8.36 12.04 -10.89
C GLY A 238 -8.66 10.54 -11.00
N VAL A 239 -9.13 10.11 -12.16
CA VAL A 239 -9.31 8.69 -12.47
C VAL A 239 -8.60 8.36 -13.77
N GLU A 240 -7.63 7.44 -13.69
CA GLU A 240 -6.93 6.89 -14.85
C GLU A 240 -7.37 5.44 -15.10
N LYS A 241 -7.33 5.00 -16.36
CA LYS A 241 -7.72 3.65 -16.77
C LYS A 241 -6.58 2.96 -17.51
N VAL A 242 -6.07 1.88 -16.93
CA VAL A 242 -5.06 1.00 -17.54
C VAL A 242 -5.70 -0.36 -17.85
N SER A 243 -5.29 -1.02 -18.92
CA SER A 243 -5.80 -2.35 -19.27
C SER A 243 -4.66 -3.30 -19.61
N PHE A 244 -4.66 -4.46 -18.96
CA PHE A 244 -3.77 -5.57 -19.23
C PHE A 244 -4.55 -6.74 -19.84
N ARG A 245 -3.91 -7.50 -20.71
CA ARG A 245 -4.45 -8.76 -21.23
C ARG A 245 -3.38 -9.83 -21.18
N LYS A 246 -3.71 -10.95 -20.53
CA LYS A 246 -2.83 -12.12 -20.49
C LYS A 246 -2.70 -12.71 -21.90
N ASN A 247 -1.52 -12.57 -22.49
CA ASN A 247 -1.20 -13.22 -23.75
C ASN A 247 -1.14 -14.74 -23.55
N ALA A 248 -1.87 -15.49 -24.37
CA ALA A 248 -1.91 -16.97 -24.29
C ALA A 248 -0.67 -17.67 -24.89
N GLY A 249 0.47 -16.96 -24.99
CA GLY A 249 1.70 -17.41 -25.63
C GLY A 249 2.78 -17.77 -24.62
N GLY A 250 2.96 -19.06 -24.37
CA GLY A 250 3.94 -19.59 -23.41
C GLY A 250 3.95 -21.11 -23.37
N THR A 251 4.24 -21.73 -24.52
CA THR A 251 4.63 -23.14 -24.64
C THR A 251 6.12 -23.32 -24.37
#